data_AF-A0A6B2H8X3-F1
#
_entry.id   AF-A0A6B2H8X3-F1
#
_cell.length_a   1.000
_cell.length_b   1.000
_cell.length_c   1.000
_cell.angle_alpha   90.00
_cell.angle_beta   90.00
_cell.angle_gamma   90.00
#
_symmetry.space_group_name_H-M   'P 1'
#
loop_
_entity.id
_entity.type
_entity.pdbx_description
1 polymer ?
#
loop_
_entity_poly.entity_id
_entity_poly.type
_entity_poly.pdbx_seq_one_letter_code
_entity_poly.pdbx_strand_id
1 'polypeptide(L)'
;MKDNDFRNERLVALSAMKDYKIAKDNPDVLGWRVVGADGDSLGIVRDLIVDPKQMKARYLSVMADRKFFNTDTDQYLLVPIGVAALDRSSKKVFVSAIDSTSISRYPVYEGGSIPEDYEYAVRDNLHRTHRDIVADNTDRHNDEFEEALRRDREVETSHISDDFYNDEAFDENRFYTSNQEVHRDRTYPTYSHTDADVHDVRNEDIRPKTVEDSIATIERLEQLRERGSLTEEEFILLKKRALNL
;
A
#
# COMPACT_ATOMS: atom_id res chain seq x y z
N MET A 1 27.67 5.22 -7.27
CA MET A 1 27.39 6.55 -6.73
C MET A 1 27.68 6.62 -5.25
N LYS A 2 27.92 7.83 -4.75
CA LYS A 2 27.94 8.17 -3.32
C LYS A 2 26.59 8.82 -2.99
N ASP A 3 26.07 8.67 -1.78
CA ASP A 3 24.73 9.18 -1.41
C ASP A 3 24.57 10.70 -1.57
N ASN A 4 25.69 11.43 -1.62
CA ASN A 4 25.73 12.86 -1.96
C ASN A 4 25.21 13.20 -3.36
N ASP A 5 25.13 12.23 -4.28
CA ASP A 5 24.66 12.45 -5.65
C ASP A 5 23.13 12.71 -5.68
N PHE A 6 22.39 12.29 -4.63
CA PHE A 6 20.94 12.48 -4.50
C PHE A 6 20.52 13.79 -3.82
N ARG A 7 21.46 14.69 -3.48
CA ARG A 7 21.13 15.94 -2.74
C ARG A 7 20.07 16.82 -3.42
N ASN A 8 19.88 16.65 -4.72
CA ASN A 8 18.90 17.39 -5.52
C ASN A 8 17.63 16.59 -5.82
N GLU A 9 17.58 15.30 -5.49
CA GLU A 9 16.39 14.47 -5.68
C GLU A 9 15.54 14.50 -4.40
N ARG A 10 14.25 14.82 -4.56
CA ARG A 10 13.31 14.87 -3.44
C ARG A 10 12.90 13.46 -2.97
N LEU A 11 12.84 12.52 -3.90
CA LEU A 11 12.48 11.13 -3.65
C LEU A 11 13.53 10.21 -4.24
N VAL A 12 13.93 9.21 -3.48
CA VAL A 12 14.98 8.27 -3.86
C VAL A 12 14.58 6.86 -3.44
N ALA A 13 14.92 5.87 -4.27
CA ALA A 13 14.83 4.48 -3.89
C ALA A 13 15.86 4.15 -2.80
N LEU A 14 15.43 3.55 -1.68
CA LEU A 14 16.31 3.26 -0.55
C LEU A 14 17.47 2.35 -0.97
N SER A 15 17.24 1.40 -1.86
CA SER A 15 18.29 0.52 -2.40
C SER A 15 19.43 1.25 -3.11
N ALA A 16 19.18 2.48 -3.60
CA ALA A 16 20.19 3.31 -4.25
C ALA A 16 21.09 4.05 -3.24
N MET A 17 20.70 4.11 -1.97
CA MET A 17 21.38 4.82 -0.89
C MET A 17 22.17 3.84 -0.01
N LYS A 18 23.49 3.94 0.01
CA LYS A 18 24.36 2.94 0.66
C LYS A 18 24.49 3.10 2.17
N ASP A 19 24.41 4.33 2.66
CA ASP A 19 24.60 4.67 4.07
C ASP A 19 23.26 4.71 4.84
N TYR A 20 22.14 4.47 4.14
CA TYR A 20 20.79 4.50 4.69
C TYR A 20 20.25 3.09 4.85
N LYS A 21 19.47 2.88 5.91
CA LYS A 21 18.83 1.60 6.22
C LYS A 21 17.54 1.84 6.98
N ILE A 22 16.67 0.84 6.92
CA ILE A 22 15.46 0.78 7.74
C ILE A 22 15.88 0.79 9.23
N ALA A 23 15.12 1.53 10.05
CA ALA A 23 15.34 1.58 11.49
C ALA A 23 15.25 0.17 12.10
N LYS A 24 16.04 -0.11 13.15
CA LYS A 24 16.23 -1.48 13.67
C LYS A 24 14.94 -2.11 14.22
N ASP A 25 14.04 -1.28 14.72
CA ASP A 25 12.73 -1.63 15.27
C ASP A 25 11.63 -1.77 14.21
N ASN A 26 11.90 -1.33 12.98
CA ASN A 26 11.01 -1.44 11.84
C ASN A 26 11.35 -2.71 11.02
N PRO A 27 10.34 -3.53 10.66
CA PRO A 27 10.56 -4.69 9.83
C PRO A 27 11.03 -4.28 8.43
N ASP A 28 11.98 -5.04 7.88
CA ASP A 28 12.31 -4.98 6.47
C ASP A 28 11.26 -5.74 5.66
N VAL A 29 10.51 -4.99 4.85
CA VAL A 29 9.34 -5.45 4.10
C VAL A 29 9.67 -5.85 2.67
N LEU A 30 10.94 -5.76 2.26
CA LEU A 30 11.38 -6.17 0.93
C LEU A 30 11.05 -7.65 0.69
N GLY A 31 10.47 -7.95 -0.47
CA GLY A 31 10.04 -9.29 -0.85
C GLY A 31 8.71 -9.75 -0.22
N TRP A 32 8.04 -8.91 0.58
CA TRP A 32 6.74 -9.27 1.15
C TRP A 32 5.64 -9.21 0.09
N ARG A 33 4.66 -10.10 0.21
CA ARG A 33 3.50 -10.13 -0.69
C ARG A 33 2.57 -8.96 -0.40
N VAL A 34 2.15 -8.26 -1.43
CA VAL A 34 1.13 -7.22 -1.35
C VAL A 34 -0.23 -7.84 -1.64
N VAL A 35 -1.15 -7.68 -0.69
CA VAL A 35 -2.52 -8.20 -0.76
C VAL A 35 -3.49 -7.03 -0.88
N GLY A 36 -4.32 -7.09 -1.90
CA GLY A 36 -5.32 -6.07 -2.19
C GLY A 36 -6.54 -6.17 -1.29
N ALA A 37 -7.43 -5.21 -1.45
CA ALA A 37 -8.63 -5.06 -0.66
C ALA A 37 -9.64 -6.22 -0.80
N ASP A 38 -9.55 -6.96 -1.89
CA ASP A 38 -10.33 -8.15 -2.15
C ASP A 38 -9.63 -9.43 -1.65
N GLY A 39 -8.43 -9.34 -1.09
CA GLY A 39 -7.64 -10.49 -0.62
C GLY A 39 -6.74 -11.12 -1.68
N ASP A 40 -6.75 -10.63 -2.93
CA ASP A 40 -5.87 -11.15 -3.97
C ASP A 40 -4.43 -10.67 -3.79
N SER A 41 -3.48 -11.53 -4.19
CA SER A 41 -2.10 -11.09 -4.42
C SER A 41 -2.07 -10.09 -5.56
N LEU A 42 -1.53 -8.90 -5.27
CA LEU A 42 -1.30 -7.82 -6.22
C LEU A 42 0.12 -7.81 -6.75
N GLY A 43 1.08 -8.33 -5.97
CA GLY A 43 2.48 -8.29 -6.31
C GLY A 43 3.40 -8.43 -5.10
N ILE A 44 4.63 -7.92 -5.23
CA ILE A 44 5.70 -8.06 -4.24
C ILE A 44 6.38 -6.70 -4.02
N VAL A 45 6.67 -6.37 -2.76
CA VAL A 45 7.45 -5.17 -2.42
C VAL A 45 8.89 -5.33 -2.91
N ARG A 46 9.38 -4.37 -3.70
CA ARG A 46 10.74 -4.36 -4.26
C ARG A 46 11.63 -3.27 -3.71
N ASP A 47 11.06 -2.16 -3.25
CA ASP A 47 11.82 -1.08 -2.64
C ASP A 47 10.96 -0.21 -1.73
N LEU A 48 11.62 0.65 -0.96
CA LEU A 48 11.02 1.80 -0.29
C LEU A 48 11.48 3.08 -0.99
N ILE A 49 10.54 3.95 -1.32
CA ILE A 49 10.85 5.29 -1.80
C ILE A 49 10.84 6.24 -0.60
N VAL A 50 11.94 6.94 -0.40
CA VAL A 50 12.16 7.80 0.77
C VAL A 50 12.38 9.25 0.37
N ASP A 51 11.97 10.16 1.25
CA ASP A 51 12.40 11.56 1.24
C ASP A 51 13.64 11.68 2.16
N PRO A 52 14.86 11.79 1.60
CA PRO A 52 16.08 11.83 2.39
C PRO A 52 16.26 13.15 3.17
N LYS A 53 15.55 14.23 2.79
CA LYS A 53 15.61 15.50 3.54
C LYS A 53 14.77 15.41 4.81
N GLN A 54 13.62 14.76 4.73
CA GLN A 54 12.72 14.57 5.87
C GLN A 54 12.98 13.27 6.66
N MET A 55 13.84 12.38 6.15
CA MET A 55 14.11 11.06 6.73
C MET A 55 12.85 10.20 6.88
N LYS A 56 11.94 10.29 5.91
CA LYS A 56 10.66 9.56 5.92
C LYS A 56 10.52 8.65 4.72
N ALA A 57 9.94 7.46 4.91
CA ALA A 57 9.44 6.67 3.81
C ALA A 57 8.12 7.27 3.29
N ARG A 58 7.95 7.30 1.97
CA ARG A 58 6.76 7.87 1.31
C ARG A 58 5.95 6.83 0.55
N TYR A 59 6.64 5.91 -0.13
CA TYR A 59 5.98 4.88 -0.92
C TYR A 59 6.63 3.50 -0.75
N LEU A 60 5.82 2.46 -0.91
CA LEU A 60 6.28 1.12 -1.26
C LEU A 60 6.36 1.03 -2.79
N SER A 61 7.51 0.61 -3.31
CA SER A 61 7.61 0.20 -4.72
C SER A 61 7.18 -1.26 -4.84
N VAL A 62 6.09 -1.50 -5.54
CA VAL A 62 5.46 -2.82 -5.69
C VAL A 62 5.59 -3.27 -7.12
N MET A 63 6.27 -4.40 -7.35
CA MET A 63 6.23 -5.07 -8.64
C MET A 63 4.95 -5.86 -8.74
N ALA A 64 4.07 -5.45 -9.64
CA ALA A 64 2.75 -6.05 -9.80
C ALA A 64 2.82 -7.43 -10.44
N ASP A 65 1.88 -8.30 -10.08
CA ASP A 65 1.72 -9.61 -10.71
C ASP A 65 1.31 -9.43 -12.18
N ARG A 66 1.97 -10.18 -13.08
CA ARG A 66 1.78 -10.06 -14.55
C ARG A 66 0.34 -10.26 -15.02
N LYS A 67 -0.49 -10.98 -14.26
CA LYS A 67 -1.91 -11.21 -14.61
C LYS A 67 -2.72 -9.92 -14.75
N PHE A 68 -2.26 -8.81 -14.17
CA PHE A 68 -2.96 -7.53 -14.20
C PHE A 68 -2.55 -6.62 -15.36
N PHE A 69 -1.39 -6.88 -15.97
CA PHE A 69 -0.83 -6.03 -17.01
C PHE A 69 -0.39 -6.89 -18.19
N ASN A 70 -0.96 -6.65 -19.36
CA ASN A 70 -0.63 -7.39 -20.57
C ASN A 70 0.62 -6.80 -21.25
N THR A 71 1.76 -6.85 -20.55
CA THR A 71 3.04 -6.27 -20.97
C THR A 71 4.17 -7.27 -20.81
N ASP A 72 5.17 -7.20 -21.69
CA ASP A 72 6.36 -8.07 -21.61
C ASP A 72 7.34 -7.67 -20.50
N THR A 73 7.19 -6.46 -19.96
CA THR A 73 8.01 -5.91 -18.87
C THR A 73 7.27 -5.93 -17.54
N ASP A 74 8.01 -6.11 -16.46
CA ASP A 74 7.46 -6.04 -15.11
C ASP A 74 6.99 -4.60 -14.81
N GLN A 75 5.77 -4.47 -14.28
CA GLN A 75 5.16 -3.19 -13.95
C GLN A 75 5.37 -2.88 -12.48
N TYR A 76 5.75 -1.64 -12.17
CA TYR A 76 5.92 -1.18 -10.80
C TYR A 76 4.84 -0.16 -10.45
N LEU A 77 4.42 -0.15 -9.20
CA LEU A 77 3.42 0.76 -8.66
C LEU A 77 4.02 1.40 -7.40
N LEU A 78 3.83 2.71 -7.21
CA LEU A 78 4.14 3.35 -5.94
C LEU A 78 2.88 3.44 -5.09
N VAL A 79 2.86 2.67 -3.99
CA VAL A 79 1.76 2.67 -3.02
C VAL A 79 2.13 3.60 -1.86
N PRO A 80 1.35 4.66 -1.57
CA PRO A 80 1.59 5.51 -0.42
C PRO A 80 1.71 4.67 0.87
N ILE A 81 2.72 4.95 1.68
CA ILE A 81 3.05 4.06 2.80
C ILE A 81 1.94 3.96 3.85
N GLY A 82 1.20 5.05 4.09
CA GLY A 82 0.16 5.13 5.11
C GLY A 82 -1.15 4.42 4.76
N VAL A 83 -1.37 4.07 3.48
CA VAL A 83 -2.51 3.22 3.07
C VAL A 83 -2.22 1.73 3.14
N ALA A 84 -1.00 1.38 3.56
CA ALA A 84 -0.56 0.01 3.69
C ALA A 84 -0.57 -0.41 5.17
N ALA A 85 -0.94 -1.66 5.43
CA ALA A 85 -0.95 -2.26 6.75
C ALA A 85 -0.05 -3.49 6.78
N LEU A 86 0.79 -3.61 7.81
CA LEU A 86 1.72 -4.72 7.94
C LEU A 86 1.14 -5.89 8.72
N ASP A 87 1.34 -7.09 8.16
CA ASP A 87 1.33 -8.31 8.95
C ASP A 87 2.71 -8.98 8.96
N ARG A 88 3.40 -8.75 10.07
CA ARG A 88 4.75 -9.28 10.36
C ARG A 88 4.78 -10.80 10.45
N SER A 89 3.72 -11.41 10.98
CA SER A 89 3.70 -12.85 11.25
C SER A 89 3.78 -13.68 9.97
N SER A 90 3.15 -13.18 8.91
CA SER A 90 3.01 -13.89 7.65
C SER A 90 3.69 -13.18 6.49
N LYS A 91 4.46 -12.11 6.75
CA LYS A 91 5.21 -11.34 5.75
C LYS A 91 4.33 -10.85 4.59
N LYS A 92 3.22 -10.21 4.92
CA LYS A 92 2.32 -9.58 3.95
C LYS A 92 2.09 -8.11 4.27
N VAL A 93 1.87 -7.34 3.21
CA VAL A 93 1.40 -5.96 3.25
C VAL A 93 -0.02 -5.96 2.70
N PHE A 94 -0.97 -5.42 3.46
CA PHE A 94 -2.35 -5.23 3.01
C PHE A 94 -2.53 -3.81 2.50
N VAL A 95 -3.24 -3.63 1.40
CA VAL A 95 -3.53 -2.30 0.83
C VAL A 95 -5.03 -2.19 0.63
N SER A 96 -5.65 -1.25 1.36
CA SER A 96 -7.10 -1.06 1.34
C SER A 96 -7.60 -0.35 0.09
N ALA A 97 -6.72 0.42 -0.54
CA ALA A 97 -7.04 1.29 -1.67
C ALA A 97 -7.03 0.63 -3.05
N ILE A 98 -6.50 -0.59 -3.17
CA ILE A 98 -6.26 -1.25 -4.46
C ILE A 98 -6.77 -2.69 -4.38
N ASP A 99 -7.46 -3.16 -5.41
CA ASP A 99 -7.92 -4.54 -5.56
C ASP A 99 -7.54 -5.10 -6.93
N SER A 100 -7.82 -6.39 -7.15
CA SER A 100 -7.56 -7.08 -8.41
C SER A 100 -8.21 -6.45 -9.65
N THR A 101 -9.28 -5.66 -9.50
CA THR A 101 -9.99 -5.02 -10.58
C THR A 101 -9.46 -3.60 -10.86
N SER A 102 -9.14 -2.85 -9.80
CA SER A 102 -8.69 -1.46 -9.88
C SER A 102 -7.20 -1.32 -10.20
N ILE A 103 -6.38 -2.32 -9.88
CA ILE A 103 -4.92 -2.29 -10.11
C ILE A 103 -4.55 -2.02 -11.58
N SER A 104 -5.34 -2.51 -12.53
CA SER A 104 -5.12 -2.26 -13.97
C SER A 104 -5.22 -0.78 -14.38
N ARG A 105 -5.87 0.05 -13.55
CA ARG A 105 -6.03 1.50 -13.72
C ARG A 105 -5.09 2.31 -12.82
N TYR A 106 -4.28 1.64 -12.00
CA TYR A 106 -3.35 2.31 -11.09
C TYR A 106 -2.16 2.88 -11.89
N PRO A 107 -1.66 4.10 -11.57
CA PRO A 107 -0.52 4.68 -12.26
C PRO A 107 0.73 3.81 -12.20
N VAL A 108 1.27 3.45 -13.37
CA VAL A 108 2.52 2.66 -13.49
C VAL A 108 3.73 3.56 -13.27
N TYR A 109 4.65 3.11 -12.43
CA TYR A 109 5.95 3.71 -12.20
C TYR A 109 6.99 3.09 -13.14
N GLU A 110 7.61 3.93 -13.97
CA GLU A 110 8.61 3.49 -14.96
C GLU A 110 10.01 3.26 -14.38
N GLY A 111 10.23 3.58 -13.09
CA GLY A 111 11.54 3.56 -12.46
C GLY A 111 12.31 4.88 -12.62
N GLY A 112 13.35 5.05 -11.81
CA GLY A 112 14.21 6.24 -11.85
C GLY A 112 13.66 7.41 -11.05
N SER A 113 13.65 8.60 -11.64
CA SER A 113 13.14 9.80 -10.98
C SER A 113 11.62 9.81 -10.97
N ILE A 114 11.03 10.23 -9.86
CA ILE A 114 9.57 10.29 -9.68
C ILE A 114 9.12 11.72 -9.99
N PRO A 115 8.40 11.96 -11.11
CA PRO A 115 7.90 13.28 -11.44
C PRO A 115 6.68 13.63 -10.59
N GLU A 116 6.50 14.93 -10.34
CA GLU A 116 5.41 15.44 -9.50
C GLU A 116 4.02 15.05 -10.03
N ASP A 117 3.83 15.09 -11.35
CA ASP A 117 2.58 14.67 -12.00
C ASP A 117 2.22 13.21 -11.70
N TYR A 118 3.23 12.34 -11.54
CA TYR A 118 3.00 10.94 -11.16
C TYR A 118 2.51 10.82 -9.73
N GLU A 119 3.07 11.60 -8.80
CA GLU A 119 2.61 11.60 -7.40
C GLU A 119 1.18 12.14 -7.28
N TYR A 120 0.83 13.19 -8.02
CA TYR A 120 -0.55 13.66 -8.12
C TYR A 120 -1.47 12.59 -8.69
N ALA A 121 -1.05 11.88 -9.75
CA ALA A 121 -1.84 10.79 -10.32
C ALA A 121 -2.09 9.66 -9.31
N VAL A 122 -1.08 9.30 -8.50
CA VAL A 122 -1.21 8.31 -7.42
C VAL A 122 -2.20 8.78 -6.36
N ARG A 123 -2.05 10.02 -5.88
CA ARG A 123 -2.94 10.59 -4.84
C ARG A 123 -4.38 10.70 -5.33
N ASP A 124 -4.58 11.16 -6.55
CA ASP A 124 -5.91 11.31 -7.15
C ASP A 124 -6.59 9.95 -7.40
N ASN A 125 -5.82 8.93 -7.79
CA ASN A 125 -6.32 7.56 -7.92
C ASN A 125 -6.79 7.00 -6.57
N LEU A 126 -6.03 7.24 -5.50
CA LEU A 126 -6.39 6.86 -4.15
C LEU A 126 -7.67 7.55 -3.67
N HIS A 127 -7.76 8.88 -3.82
CA HIS A 127 -8.95 9.65 -3.44
C HIS A 127 -10.20 9.22 -4.22
N ARG A 128 -10.05 8.95 -5.52
CA ARG A 128 -11.13 8.42 -6.34
C ARG A 128 -11.61 7.07 -5.81
N THR A 129 -10.68 6.16 -5.55
CA THR A 129 -11.04 4.82 -5.06
C THR A 129 -11.72 4.89 -3.70
N HIS A 130 -11.20 5.71 -2.77
CA HIS A 130 -11.85 5.96 -1.49
C HIS A 130 -13.25 6.56 -1.66
N ARG A 131 -13.44 7.49 -2.60
CA ARG A 131 -14.78 8.04 -2.91
C ARG A 131 -15.70 6.97 -3.47
N ASP A 132 -15.27 6.18 -4.45
CA ASP A 132 -16.09 5.13 -5.06
C ASP A 132 -16.54 4.10 -4.00
N ILE A 133 -15.66 3.83 -3.03
CA ILE A 133 -15.94 3.01 -1.85
C ILE A 133 -16.99 3.63 -0.93
N VAL A 134 -16.86 4.92 -0.59
CA VAL A 134 -17.75 5.60 0.38
C VAL A 134 -19.10 5.97 -0.26
N ALA A 135 -19.10 6.33 -1.54
CA ALA A 135 -20.28 6.74 -2.31
C ALA A 135 -21.27 5.59 -2.53
N ASP A 136 -20.83 4.33 -2.46
CA ASP A 136 -21.73 3.16 -2.47
C ASP A 136 -22.60 3.09 -1.19
N ASN A 137 -22.34 3.94 -0.18
CA ASN A 137 -23.15 4.04 1.04
C ASN A 137 -23.95 5.35 1.20
N THR A 138 -23.86 6.35 0.32
CA THR A 138 -24.71 7.56 0.41
C THR A 138 -24.89 8.28 -0.94
N ASP A 139 -26.13 8.66 -1.22
CA ASP A 139 -26.58 9.35 -2.44
C ASP A 139 -25.75 10.61 -2.80
N ARG A 140 -25.66 10.82 -4.12
CA ARG A 140 -24.85 11.81 -4.85
C ARG A 140 -25.02 13.25 -4.36
N HIS A 141 -24.03 13.82 -3.66
CA HIS A 141 -24.02 15.27 -3.37
C HIS A 141 -22.62 15.89 -3.20
N ASN A 142 -21.58 15.39 -3.91
CA ASN A 142 -20.23 15.97 -3.80
C ASN A 142 -19.53 16.28 -5.14
N ASP A 143 -20.22 16.09 -6.26
CA ASP A 143 -19.61 16.21 -7.59
C ASP A 143 -19.51 17.67 -8.08
N GLU A 144 -20.44 18.55 -7.67
CA GLU A 144 -20.48 19.94 -8.13
C GLU A 144 -19.40 20.83 -7.50
N PHE A 145 -18.92 20.51 -6.29
CA PHE A 145 -17.93 21.32 -5.57
C PHE A 145 -16.50 21.08 -6.08
N GLU A 146 -16.18 19.84 -6.45
CA GLU A 146 -14.86 19.42 -6.91
C GLU A 146 -14.62 19.73 -8.39
N GLU A 147 -15.68 19.71 -9.21
CA GLU A 147 -15.59 20.13 -10.60
C GLU A 147 -15.34 21.64 -10.74
N ALA A 148 -15.82 22.44 -9.78
CA ALA A 148 -15.54 23.87 -9.70
C ALA A 148 -14.06 24.18 -9.35
N LEU A 149 -13.43 23.37 -8.49
CA LEU A 149 -12.01 23.53 -8.13
C LEU A 149 -11.05 23.17 -9.27
N ARG A 150 -11.47 22.28 -10.19
CA ARG A 150 -10.65 21.85 -11.33
C ARG A 150 -10.64 22.83 -12.50
N ARG A 151 -11.66 23.69 -12.64
CA ARG A 151 -11.74 24.65 -13.76
C ARG A 151 -10.82 25.87 -13.61
N ASP A 152 -10.29 26.13 -12.42
CA ASP A 152 -9.41 27.28 -12.14
C ASP A 152 -7.90 26.97 -12.16
N ARG A 153 -7.49 25.70 -12.29
CA ARG A 153 -6.05 25.35 -12.38
C ARG A 153 -5.62 25.23 -13.84
N GLU A 154 -5.45 26.39 -14.47
CA GLU A 154 -4.57 26.50 -15.63
C GLU A 154 -3.13 26.10 -15.28
N VAL A 155 -2.44 25.63 -16.31
CA VAL A 155 -1.12 25.00 -16.31
C VAL A 155 -0.04 25.93 -15.77
N GLU A 156 0.15 25.95 -14.45
CA GLU A 156 1.41 26.38 -13.84
C GLU A 156 2.17 25.12 -13.42
N THR A 157 3.45 25.05 -13.78
CA THR A 157 4.37 23.97 -13.44
C THR A 157 4.29 23.71 -11.94
N SER A 158 3.54 22.67 -11.57
CA SER A 158 2.98 22.51 -10.23
C SER A 158 3.99 21.85 -9.34
N HIS A 159 4.94 22.66 -8.83
CA HIS A 159 5.75 22.27 -7.68
C HIS A 159 4.86 21.61 -6.64
N ILE A 160 5.27 20.44 -6.15
CA ILE A 160 4.56 19.78 -5.07
C ILE A 160 4.46 20.76 -3.90
N SER A 161 3.24 21.08 -3.51
CA SER A 161 2.98 21.94 -2.37
C SER A 161 3.54 21.29 -1.10
N ASP A 162 4.05 22.10 -0.18
CA ASP A 162 4.65 21.62 1.07
C ASP A 162 3.69 20.76 1.90
N ASP A 163 2.38 20.91 1.68
CA ASP A 163 1.31 20.15 2.34
C ASP A 163 0.92 18.84 1.66
N PHE A 164 1.47 18.53 0.48
CA PHE A 164 1.09 17.34 -0.30
C PHE A 164 1.20 16.04 0.52
N TYR A 165 2.22 15.96 1.37
CA TYR A 165 2.49 14.81 2.23
C TYR A 165 1.89 14.90 3.63
N ASN A 166 1.18 15.98 3.94
CA ASN A 166 0.46 16.14 5.21
C ASN A 166 -0.93 15.48 5.10
N ASP A 167 -0.93 14.22 4.68
CA ASP A 167 -2.11 13.38 4.48
C ASP A 167 -1.83 11.99 5.09
N GLU A 168 -2.87 11.35 5.63
CA GLU A 168 -2.73 10.05 6.29
C GLU A 168 -2.21 8.96 5.36
N ALA A 169 -2.43 9.08 4.05
CA ALA A 169 -1.89 8.18 3.04
C ALA A 169 -0.35 8.12 3.03
N PHE A 170 0.32 9.13 3.57
CA PHE A 170 1.78 9.21 3.62
C PHE A 170 2.36 9.12 5.03
N ASP A 171 1.53 8.84 6.05
CA ASP A 171 2.00 8.67 7.42
C ASP A 171 2.59 7.26 7.65
N GLU A 172 3.92 7.17 7.66
CA GLU A 172 4.64 5.92 7.92
C GLU A 172 4.37 5.32 9.30
N ASN A 173 3.86 6.09 10.27
CA ASN A 173 3.49 5.54 11.57
C ASN A 173 2.27 4.62 11.47
N ARG A 174 1.33 4.89 10.56
CA ARG A 174 0.20 3.97 10.30
C ARG A 174 0.69 2.61 9.81
N PHE A 175 1.81 2.60 9.09
CA PHE A 175 2.46 1.39 8.59
C PHE A 175 3.30 0.67 9.65
N TYR A 176 4.20 1.37 10.36
CA TYR A 176 5.17 0.76 11.27
C TYR A 176 4.73 0.66 12.74
N THR A 177 3.96 1.64 13.21
CA THR A 177 3.64 1.88 14.64
C THR A 177 2.39 1.15 15.12
N SER A 178 1.76 0.37 14.24
CA SER A 178 0.68 -0.58 14.56
C SER A 178 1.08 -1.73 15.52
N ASN A 179 2.14 -1.53 16.30
CA ASN A 179 2.67 -2.46 17.27
C ASN A 179 3.18 -1.78 18.55
N GLN A 180 3.04 -0.45 18.74
CA GLN A 180 3.61 0.22 19.91
C GLN A 180 2.71 0.24 21.16
N GLU A 181 1.42 -0.11 21.08
CA GLU A 181 0.53 -0.10 22.26
C GLU A 181 0.28 -1.46 22.95
N VAL A 182 0.76 -2.60 22.44
CA VAL A 182 0.40 -3.92 23.03
C VAL A 182 1.57 -4.65 23.73
N HIS A 183 2.64 -3.94 24.09
CA HIS A 183 3.61 -4.45 25.06
C HIS A 183 3.30 -4.02 26.50
N ARG A 184 2.05 -4.15 26.92
CA ARG A 184 1.70 -4.41 28.32
C ARG A 184 0.60 -5.46 28.39
N ASP A 185 1.07 -6.67 28.69
CA ASP A 185 0.33 -7.69 29.43
C ASP A 185 -0.80 -8.40 28.66
N ARG A 186 -0.47 -9.53 28.03
CA ARG A 186 -1.35 -10.71 27.92
C ARG A 186 -0.62 -11.92 27.32
N THR A 187 -0.22 -12.80 28.21
CA THR A 187 0.21 -14.18 27.99
C THR A 187 -0.99 -15.04 27.60
N TYR A 188 -1.02 -15.63 26.40
CA TYR A 188 -1.88 -16.78 26.03
C TYR A 188 -1.24 -17.62 24.90
N PRO A 189 -1.61 -18.90 24.75
CA PRO A 189 -0.68 -19.98 24.40
C PRO A 189 -0.51 -20.19 22.88
N THR A 190 0.70 -20.60 22.52
CA THR A 190 1.11 -21.06 21.19
C THR A 190 0.52 -22.45 20.88
N TYR A 191 -0.26 -22.56 19.81
CA TYR A 191 -0.54 -23.84 19.17
C TYR A 191 0.51 -24.09 18.08
N SER A 192 1.40 -25.04 18.35
CA SER A 192 2.29 -25.62 17.37
C SER A 192 1.49 -26.48 16.38
N HIS A 193 1.59 -26.18 15.09
CA HIS A 193 1.46 -27.21 14.05
C HIS A 193 2.74 -27.16 13.22
N THR A 194 3.63 -28.09 13.54
CA THR A 194 4.61 -28.64 12.62
C THR A 194 3.86 -29.43 11.56
N ASP A 195 4.07 -29.14 10.29
CA ASP A 195 4.77 -30.07 9.41
C ASP A 195 5.15 -29.39 8.08
N ALA A 196 6.24 -29.91 7.54
CA ALA A 196 6.95 -29.44 6.36
C ALA A 196 6.13 -29.65 5.08
N ASP A 197 6.28 -28.73 4.12
CA ASP A 197 6.70 -29.14 2.78
C ASP A 197 7.26 -27.95 1.98
N VAL A 198 8.45 -28.19 1.44
CA VAL A 198 9.15 -27.34 0.49
C VAL A 198 8.70 -27.79 -0.89
N HIS A 199 7.94 -26.99 -1.65
CA HIS A 199 7.90 -27.14 -3.11
C HIS A 199 7.48 -25.87 -3.87
N ASP A 200 8.37 -25.49 -4.78
CA ASP A 200 8.17 -25.02 -6.15
C ASP A 200 7.23 -23.82 -6.42
N VAL A 201 7.84 -22.68 -6.73
CA VAL A 201 7.18 -21.47 -7.24
C VAL A 201 6.81 -21.72 -8.70
N ARG A 202 5.67 -22.38 -8.94
CA ARG A 202 5.09 -22.50 -10.28
C ARG A 202 3.58 -22.27 -10.25
N ASN A 203 3.20 -21.17 -10.92
CA ASN A 203 1.94 -20.93 -11.60
C ASN A 203 0.68 -21.40 -10.83
N GLU A 204 0.21 -20.57 -9.89
CA GLU A 204 -1.16 -20.72 -9.40
C GLU A 204 -2.11 -20.04 -10.41
N ASP A 205 -2.72 -20.88 -11.23
CA ASP A 205 -3.94 -20.59 -11.97
C ASP A 205 -4.99 -19.96 -11.01
N ILE A 206 -5.73 -18.97 -11.51
CA ILE A 206 -6.76 -18.22 -10.80
C ILE A 206 -7.81 -19.21 -10.26
N ARG A 207 -7.67 -19.61 -9.00
CA ARG A 207 -8.68 -20.40 -8.28
C ARG A 207 -9.79 -19.46 -7.80
N PRO A 208 -11.07 -19.85 -7.90
CA PRO A 208 -12.15 -19.07 -7.31
C PRO A 208 -11.95 -18.99 -5.79
N LYS A 209 -12.04 -17.78 -5.21
CA LYS A 209 -11.92 -17.56 -3.76
C LYS A 209 -12.90 -18.44 -3.01
N THR A 210 -12.39 -19.22 -2.08
CA THR A 210 -13.23 -20.09 -1.25
C THR A 210 -13.80 -19.32 -0.06
N VAL A 211 -14.84 -19.88 0.57
CA VAL A 211 -15.36 -19.35 1.84
C VAL A 211 -14.28 -19.38 2.92
N GLU A 212 -13.40 -20.39 2.92
CA GLU A 212 -12.27 -20.50 3.84
C GLU A 212 -11.25 -19.37 3.64
N ASP A 213 -10.91 -19.04 2.39
CA ASP A 213 -10.01 -17.91 2.08
C ASP A 213 -10.60 -16.58 2.56
N SER A 214 -11.92 -16.43 2.44
CA SER A 214 -12.65 -15.23 2.88
C SER A 214 -12.64 -15.10 4.40
N ILE A 215 -12.87 -16.21 5.13
CA ILE A 215 -12.80 -16.25 6.60
C ILE A 215 -11.38 -15.92 7.08
N ALA A 216 -10.36 -16.58 6.52
CA ALA A 216 -8.97 -16.33 6.89
C ALA A 216 -8.55 -14.88 6.61
N THR A 217 -9.08 -14.27 5.55
CA THR A 217 -8.87 -12.86 5.25
C THR A 217 -9.54 -11.97 6.30
N ILE A 218 -10.80 -12.24 6.67
CA ILE A 218 -11.54 -11.43 7.65
C ILE A 218 -10.93 -11.51 9.05
N GLU A 219 -10.57 -12.70 9.52
CA GLU A 219 -9.90 -12.89 10.83
C GLU A 219 -8.60 -12.09 10.90
N ARG A 220 -7.89 -12.01 9.78
CA ARG A 220 -6.65 -11.27 9.68
C ARG A 220 -6.86 -9.77 9.65
N LEU A 221 -7.87 -9.29 8.91
CA LEU A 221 -8.28 -7.89 8.94
C LEU A 221 -8.69 -7.46 10.36
N GLU A 222 -9.35 -8.35 11.10
CA GLU A 222 -9.76 -8.11 12.48
C GLU A 222 -8.55 -7.99 13.40
N GLN A 223 -7.54 -8.85 13.25
CA GLN A 223 -6.28 -8.73 13.97
C GLN A 223 -5.52 -7.44 13.62
N LEU A 224 -5.52 -7.03 12.35
CA LEU A 224 -4.87 -5.78 11.93
C LEU A 224 -5.56 -4.57 12.54
N ARG A 225 -6.89 -4.57 12.58
CA ARG A 225 -7.67 -3.54 13.28
C ARG A 225 -7.37 -3.52 14.78
N GLU A 226 -7.40 -4.67 15.45
CA GLU A 226 -7.10 -4.76 16.89
C GLU A 226 -5.69 -4.26 17.24
N ARG A 227 -4.75 -4.38 16.30
CA ARG A 227 -3.37 -3.87 16.43
C ARG A 227 -3.22 -2.41 16.02
N GLY A 228 -4.28 -1.75 15.56
CA GLY A 228 -4.25 -0.36 15.10
C GLY A 228 -3.58 -0.18 13.73
N SER A 229 -3.34 -1.25 12.98
CA SER A 229 -2.80 -1.18 11.60
C SER A 229 -3.85 -0.78 10.58
N LEU A 230 -5.12 -0.82 10.99
CA LEU A 230 -6.28 -0.64 10.13
C LEU A 230 -7.35 0.10 10.94
N THR A 231 -7.96 1.13 10.37
CA THR A 231 -9.08 1.82 11.03
C THR A 231 -10.35 0.95 11.03
N GLU A 232 -11.34 1.27 11.87
CA GLU A 232 -12.63 0.55 11.85
C GLU A 232 -13.34 0.70 10.48
N GLU A 233 -13.25 1.87 9.86
CA GLU A 233 -13.82 2.14 8.54
C GLU A 233 -13.15 1.28 7.45
N GLU A 234 -11.82 1.22 7.45
CA GLU A 234 -11.05 0.38 6.55
C GLU A 234 -11.31 -1.12 6.81
N PHE A 235 -11.45 -1.52 8.08
CA PHE A 235 -11.82 -2.88 8.44
C PHE A 235 -13.18 -3.28 7.88
N ILE A 236 -14.21 -2.45 8.11
CA ILE A 236 -15.56 -2.70 7.59
C ILE A 236 -15.53 -2.81 6.07
N LEU A 237 -14.80 -1.91 5.41
CA LEU A 237 -14.65 -1.91 3.96
C LEU A 237 -14.04 -3.22 3.45
N LEU A 238 -12.87 -3.58 3.97
CA LEU A 238 -12.13 -4.75 3.52
C LEU A 238 -12.89 -6.05 3.84
N LYS A 239 -13.60 -6.08 4.96
CA LYS A 239 -14.50 -7.18 5.32
C LYS A 239 -15.65 -7.34 4.33
N LYS A 240 -16.30 -6.25 3.91
CA LYS A 240 -17.36 -6.30 2.88
C LYS A 240 -16.82 -6.84 1.55
N ARG A 241 -15.67 -6.31 1.09
CA ARG A 241 -15.02 -6.79 -0.14
C ARG A 241 -14.60 -8.25 -0.08
N ALA A 242 -14.03 -8.70 1.04
CA ALA A 242 -13.69 -10.12 1.24
C ALA A 242 -14.92 -11.04 1.17
N LEU A 243 -16.12 -10.53 1.47
CA LEU A 243 -17.38 -11.27 1.40
C LEU A 243 -18.08 -11.14 0.03
N ASN A 244 -17.52 -10.38 -0.92
CA ASN A 244 -18.19 -9.96 -2.16
C ASN A 244 -19.57 -9.30 -1.90
N LEU A 245 -19.70 -8.55 -0.81
CA LEU A 245 -20.91 -7.83 -0.40
C LEU A 245 -20.83 -6.34 -0.69
#